data_AF-A0A314ZFU6-F1
#
_entry.id   AF-A0A314ZFU6-F1
#
_cell.length_a   1.000
_cell.length_b   1.000
_cell.length_c   1.000
_cell.angle_alpha   90.00
_cell.angle_beta   90.00
_cell.angle_gamma   90.00
#
_symmetry.space_group_name_H-M   'P 1'
#
loop_
_entity.id
_entity.type
_entity.pdbx_description
1 polymer ?
#
loop_
_entity_poly.entity_id
_entity_poly.type
_entity_poly.pdbx_seq_one_letter_code
_entity_poly.pdbx_strand_id
1 'polypeptide(L)'
;MGTSLQDRLDTYSFGVTPVEILTGKTPFSSAKDDGENLVASFISLTRENQLVQILDPQVVRDAEMEHVGAIAELATRCWRLNGKKRHSTKEYQHS
;
A
#
# COMPACT_ATOMS: atom_id res chain seq x y z
N MET A 1 14.32 -2.03 30.99
CA MET A 1 15.22 -1.17 30.21
C MET A 1 15.40 -1.81 28.84
N GLY A 2 15.06 -1.10 27.76
CA GLY A 2 15.40 -1.47 26.38
C GLY A 2 14.35 -2.29 25.62
N THR A 3 13.53 -1.60 24.83
CA THR A 3 12.56 -2.13 23.86
C THR A 3 13.23 -2.98 22.77
N SER A 4 12.92 -4.27 22.64
CA SER A 4 13.17 -4.96 21.36
C SER A 4 12.05 -4.65 20.37
N LEU A 5 11.98 -3.38 20.02
CA LEU A 5 11.25 -2.90 18.84
C LEU A 5 12.09 -3.14 17.57
N GLN A 6 13.31 -3.65 17.71
CA GLN A 6 14.24 -3.88 16.61
C GLN A 6 13.73 -4.98 15.65
N ASP A 7 13.14 -6.08 16.13
CA ASP A 7 12.72 -7.20 15.26
C ASP A 7 11.46 -6.90 14.42
N ARG A 8 10.73 -5.82 14.73
CA ARG A 8 9.54 -5.36 13.98
C ARG A 8 9.79 -4.15 13.08
N LEU A 9 11.01 -3.60 13.08
CA LEU A 9 11.35 -2.36 12.38
C LEU A 9 12.33 -2.54 11.22
N ASP A 10 12.94 -3.71 11.04
CA ASP A 10 13.71 -4.06 9.83
C ASP A 10 12.82 -4.34 8.60
N THR A 11 11.50 -4.19 8.73
CA THR A 11 10.59 -4.20 7.57
C THR A 11 10.36 -2.77 7.11
N TYR A 12 11.18 -2.31 6.16
CA TYR A 12 10.80 -1.23 5.23
C TYR A 12 10.40 0.11 5.88
N SER A 13 11.33 0.72 6.63
CA SER A 13 11.27 2.17 6.94
C SER A 13 11.82 3.03 5.80
N PHE A 14 11.36 2.78 4.58
CA PHE A 14 11.15 3.85 3.60
C PHE A 14 9.64 4.01 3.60
N GLY A 15 9.11 4.99 4.33
CA GLY A 15 7.68 5.18 4.59
C GLY A 15 6.80 5.45 3.36
N VAL A 16 7.27 5.08 2.17
CA VAL A 16 6.63 5.29 0.88
C VAL A 16 6.01 3.96 0.46
N THR A 17 4.68 3.94 0.39
CA THR A 17 3.94 2.76 -0.08
C THR A 17 4.09 2.64 -1.60
N PRO A 18 4.15 1.46 -2.23
CA PRO A 18 4.18 1.35 -3.69
C PRO A 18 3.01 2.10 -4.37
N VAL A 19 1.86 2.20 -3.68
CA VAL A 19 0.72 3.02 -4.11
C VAL A 19 1.10 4.51 -4.16
N GLU A 20 1.86 5.02 -3.19
CA GLU A 20 2.35 6.41 -3.18
C GLU A 20 3.33 6.68 -4.32
N ILE A 21 4.26 5.75 -4.57
CA ILE A 21 5.24 5.87 -5.67
C ILE A 21 4.53 5.93 -7.02
N LEU A 22 3.59 5.02 -7.24
CA LEU A 22 2.93 4.88 -8.53
C LEU A 22 1.91 5.98 -8.81
N THR A 23 1.28 6.54 -7.78
CA THR A 23 0.21 7.53 -7.93
C THR A 23 0.65 8.96 -7.63
N GLY A 24 1.83 9.15 -7.01
CA GLY A 24 2.29 10.44 -6.48
C GLY A 24 1.45 10.95 -5.30
N LYS A 25 0.55 10.13 -4.74
CA LYS A 25 -0.44 10.51 -3.72
C LYS A 25 -0.25 9.72 -2.44
N THR A 26 -0.32 10.41 -1.31
CA THR A 26 -0.20 9.77 0.00
C THR A 26 -1.45 8.96 0.35
N PRO A 27 -1.33 7.62 0.52
CA PRO A 27 -2.47 6.73 0.75
C PRO A 27 -3.05 6.83 2.17
N PHE A 28 -2.59 7.76 3.01
CA PHE A 28 -3.11 7.97 4.36
C PHE A 28 -3.21 9.46 4.71
N SER A 29 -3.44 10.33 3.72
CA SER A 29 -3.61 11.76 4.00
C SER A 29 -4.69 11.94 5.07
N SER A 30 -4.33 12.57 6.19
CA SER A 30 -5.15 12.76 7.38
C SER A 30 -6.33 13.72 7.16
N ALA A 31 -6.43 14.32 5.98
CA ALA A 31 -7.56 15.11 5.53
C ALA A 31 -8.70 14.19 5.03
N LYS A 32 -9.37 13.50 5.97
CA LYS A 32 -10.68 12.85 5.78
C LYS A 32 -10.70 11.70 4.76
N ASP A 33 -10.49 10.47 5.22
CA ASP A 33 -10.93 9.20 4.57
C ASP A 33 -10.36 8.83 3.19
N ASP A 34 -9.67 9.73 2.49
CA ASP A 34 -9.27 9.55 1.09
C ASP A 34 -8.21 8.45 0.90
N GLY A 35 -7.50 8.10 1.98
CA GLY A 35 -6.46 7.08 1.97
C GLY A 35 -6.97 5.64 1.75
N GLU A 36 -8.03 5.24 2.46
CA GLU A 36 -8.66 3.93 2.24
C GLU A 36 -9.31 3.88 0.84
N ASN A 37 -9.87 5.00 0.37
CA ASN A 37 -10.42 5.13 -0.97
C ASN A 37 -9.34 5.03 -2.08
N LEU A 38 -8.17 5.64 -1.89
CA LEU A 38 -7.06 5.57 -2.85
C LEU A 38 -6.55 4.13 -2.98
N VAL A 39 -6.35 3.44 -1.85
CA VAL A 39 -5.89 2.04 -1.85
C VAL A 39 -6.96 1.12 -2.46
N ALA A 40 -8.24 1.31 -2.12
CA ALA A 40 -9.33 0.54 -2.70
C ALA A 40 -9.44 0.76 -4.22
N SER A 41 -9.38 2.02 -4.67
CA SER A 41 -9.38 2.39 -6.09
C SER A 41 -8.18 1.81 -6.83
N PHE A 42 -6.99 1.90 -6.25
CA PHE A 42 -5.77 1.31 -6.80
C PHE A 42 -5.92 -0.21 -7.00
N ILE A 43 -6.45 -0.92 -6.00
CA ILE A 43 -6.68 -2.37 -6.08
C ILE A 43 -7.70 -2.71 -7.17
N SER A 44 -8.80 -1.97 -7.25
CA SER A 44 -9.84 -2.19 -8.26
C SER A 44 -9.30 -1.95 -9.68
N LEU A 45 -8.64 -0.81 -9.90
CA LEU A 45 -8.05 -0.47 -11.20
C LEU A 45 -6.93 -1.43 -11.60
N THR A 46 -6.15 -1.95 -10.65
CA THR A 46 -5.15 -3.00 -10.93
C THR A 46 -5.83 -4.30 -11.42
N ARG A 47 -6.94 -4.71 -10.80
CA ARG A 47 -7.68 -5.93 -11.21
C ARG A 47 -8.34 -5.80 -12.58
N GLU A 48 -8.80 -4.60 -12.91
CA GLU A 48 -9.44 -4.31 -14.19
C GLU A 48 -8.42 -4.02 -15.30
N ASN A 49 -7.12 -4.08 -15.01
CA ASN A 49 -6.05 -3.69 -15.92
C ASN A 49 -6.19 -2.23 -16.42
N GLN A 50 -6.72 -1.37 -15.55
CA GLN A 50 -6.98 0.05 -15.76
C GLN A 50 -6.09 0.95 -14.89
N LEU A 51 -4.96 0.42 -14.41
CA LEU A 51 -4.06 1.10 -13.47
C LEU A 51 -3.61 2.48 -13.96
N VAL A 52 -3.44 2.67 -15.27
CA VAL A 52 -3.06 3.94 -15.90
C VAL A 52 -3.91 5.15 -15.46
N GLN A 53 -5.17 4.92 -15.05
CA GLN A 53 -6.08 5.99 -14.62
C GLN A 53 -5.68 6.66 -13.29
N ILE A 54 -4.90 5.98 -12.46
CA ILE A 54 -4.49 6.47 -11.14
C ILE A 54 -2.98 6.73 -11.06
N LEU A 55 -2.21 6.30 -12.07
CA LEU A 55 -0.77 6.53 -12.11
C LEU A 55 -0.43 8.01 -12.22
N ASP A 56 0.67 8.40 -11.59
CA ASP A 56 1.26 9.71 -11.81
C ASP A 56 1.65 9.86 -13.30
N PRO A 57 1.34 11.00 -13.95
CA PRO A 57 1.67 11.19 -15.36
C PRO A 57 3.15 11.04 -15.69
N GLN A 58 4.07 11.27 -14.74
CA GLN A 58 5.50 11.01 -14.92
C GLN A 58 5.76 9.50 -14.98
N VAL A 59 5.15 8.71 -14.10
CA VAL A 59 5.26 7.24 -14.12
C VAL A 59 4.76 6.68 -15.45
N VAL A 60 3.65 7.20 -15.99
CA VAL A 60 3.12 6.75 -17.30
C VAL A 60 4.08 7.05 -18.46
N ARG A 61 4.88 8.12 -18.37
CA ARG A 61 5.81 8.51 -19.44
C ARG A 61 7.17 7.85 -19.32
N ASP A 62 7.68 7.70 -18.10
CA ASP A 62 9.08 7.37 -17.84
C ASP A 62 9.28 5.92 -17.36
N ALA A 63 8.23 5.23 -16.91
CA ALA A 63 8.31 3.86 -16.43
C ALA A 63 7.80 2.82 -17.45
N GLU A 64 8.42 1.65 -17.45
CA GLU A 64 7.93 0.53 -18.25
C GLU A 64 6.67 -0.08 -17.62
N MET A 65 5.58 -0.11 -18.40
CA MET A 65 4.26 -0.53 -17.91
C MET A 65 4.23 -1.99 -17.42
N GLU A 66 5.12 -2.86 -17.91
CA GLU A 66 5.27 -4.24 -17.42
C GLU A 66 5.76 -4.25 -15.96
N HIS A 67 6.81 -3.48 -15.66
CA HIS A 67 7.35 -3.32 -14.31
C HIS A 67 6.33 -2.66 -13.38
N VAL A 68 5.61 -1.64 -13.86
CA VAL A 68 4.54 -0.97 -13.11
C VAL A 68 3.42 -1.95 -12.76
N GLY A 69 3.00 -2.81 -13.70
CA GLY A 69 2.01 -3.84 -13.48
C GLY A 69 2.44 -4.84 -12.40
N ALA A 70 3.68 -5.34 -12.47
CA ALA A 70 4.23 -6.26 -11.48
C ALA A 70 4.27 -5.64 -10.07
N ILE A 71 4.71 -4.38 -9.95
CA ILE A 71 4.74 -3.66 -8.68
C ILE A 71 3.32 -3.45 -8.14
N ALA A 72 2.36 -3.10 -8.99
CA ALA A 72 0.97 -2.91 -8.59
C ALA A 72 0.29 -4.20 -8.13
N GLU A 73 0.58 -5.32 -8.78
CA GLU A 73 0.13 -6.64 -8.33
C GLU A 73 0.69 -6.99 -6.96
N LEU A 74 2.00 -6.77 -6.75
CA LEU A 74 2.65 -7.00 -5.46
C LEU A 74 2.03 -6.12 -4.38
N ALA A 75 1.85 -4.83 -4.66
CA ALA A 75 1.22 -3.87 -3.74
C ALA A 75 -0.22 -4.29 -3.38
N THR A 76 -0.99 -4.74 -4.36
CA THR A 76 -2.35 -5.26 -4.16
C THR A 76 -2.36 -6.49 -3.27
N ARG A 77 -1.40 -7.42 -3.44
CA ARG A 77 -1.28 -8.63 -2.60
C ARG A 77 -0.88 -8.26 -1.17
N CYS A 78 0.10 -7.38 -0.98
CA CYS A 78 0.51 -6.88 0.33
C CYS A 78 -0.65 -6.22 1.08
N TRP A 79 -1.47 -5.42 0.39
CA TRP A 79 -2.63 -4.79 1.00
C TRP A 79 -3.75 -5.76 1.38
N ARG A 80 -4.03 -6.77 0.55
CA ARG A 80 -4.99 -7.83 0.92
C ARG A 80 -4.55 -8.59 2.17
N LEU A 81 -3.26 -8.83 2.35
CA LEU A 81 -2.70 -9.49 3.54
C LEU A 81 -2.84 -8.60 4.79
N ASN A 82 -2.64 -7.29 4.64
CA ASN A 82 -2.78 -6.34 5.75
C ASN A 82 -4.25 -6.12 6.17
N GLY A 83 -5.18 -6.08 5.20
CA GLY A 83 -6.63 -6.05 5.48
C GLY A 83 -7.13 -7.29 6.21
N LYS A 84 -6.56 -8.48 5.93
CA LYS A 84 -6.84 -9.71 6.68
C LYS A 84 -6.22 -9.71 8.09
N LYS A 85 -5.04 -9.09 8.28
CA LYS A 85 -4.41 -8.95 9.61
C LYS A 85 -5.17 -7.98 10.53
N ARG A 86 -5.93 -7.03 9.98
CA ARG A 86 -6.73 -6.05 10.74
C ARG A 86 -7.98 -6.64 11.44
N HIS A 87 -8.29 -7.94 11.25
CA HIS A 87 -9.37 -8.66 11.96
C HIS A 87 -8.88 -9.77 12.91
N SER A 88 -7.57 -9.91 13.14
CA SER A 88 -7.06 -10.91 14.09
C SER A 88 -6.03 -10.34 15.07
N THR A 89 -6.30 -9.14 15.60
CA THR A 89 -5.96 -8.91 17.01
C THR A 89 -7.15 -9.40 17.82
N LYS A 90 -7.20 -10.71 18.09
CA LYS A 90 -7.93 -11.17 19.26
C LYS A 90 -7.09 -10.70 20.44
N GLU A 91 -7.64 -9.73 21.15
CA GLU A 91 -7.27 -9.30 22.49
C GLU A 91 -6.87 -10.55 23.31
N TYR A 92 -5.58 -10.77 23.52
CA TYR A 92 -5.14 -11.70 24.55
C TYR A 92 -5.34 -10.99 25.89
N GLN A 93 -6.53 -11.16 26.47
CA GLN A 93 -6.74 -10.93 27.89
C GLN A 93 -5.84 -11.92 28.64
N HIS A 94 -4.75 -11.41 29.23
CA HIS A 94 -3.97 -12.17 30.19
C HIS A 94 -4.65 -12.03 31.56
N SER A 95 -4.99 -13.19 32.13
CA SER A 95 -5.46 -13.39 33.50
C SER A 95 -4.40 -13.06 34.54
#